data_AF-A0AB36XMI0-F1
#
_entry.id   AF-A0AB36XMI0-F1
#
_cell.length_a   1.000
_cell.length_b   1.000
_cell.length_c   1.000
_cell.angle_alpha   90.00
_cell.angle_beta   90.00
_cell.angle_gamma   90.00
#
_symmetry.space_group_name_H-M   'P 1'
#
loop_
_entity.id
_entity.type
_entity.pdbx_description
1 polymer ?
#
loop_
_entity_poly.entity_id
_entity_poly.type
_entity_poly.pdbx_seq_one_letter_code
_entity_poly.pdbx_strand_id
1 'polypeptide(L)'
;MGSYSYSMSSLPRDTIVGRYCSISFNVTVMGDNHPIDRFTTSTITYSNEQFNLPSPPIDIVDFEQDKQPIVIGHDVWIGANVVMKRGIKIGNGSIIASNSVITKDVPCYAIVGGVPGKVIRKRFGDSQIAQLESLCWWDLNLGDIGKLVKSNCDIKDFIEKIKIGKEQGELKPFPLNFIEF
;
A
#
# COMPACT_ATOMS: atom_id res chain seq x y z
N MET A 1 -1.80 8.03 7.88
CA MET A 1 -1.61 8.29 6.43
C MET A 1 -0.59 9.41 6.28
N GLY A 2 0.37 9.28 5.36
CA GLY A 2 1.41 10.28 5.14
C GLY A 2 0.92 11.55 4.45
N SER A 3 1.71 12.62 4.54
CA SER A 3 1.45 13.90 3.88
C SER A 3 1.25 13.75 2.37
N TYR A 4 0.40 14.61 1.80
CA TYR A 4 0.05 14.63 0.37
C TYR A 4 -0.63 13.36 -0.16
N SER A 5 -1.00 12.43 0.72
CA SER A 5 -1.82 11.28 0.38
C SER A 5 -3.29 11.57 0.63
N TYR A 6 -4.16 11.02 -0.22
CA TYR A 6 -5.60 11.03 -0.02
C TYR A 6 -6.21 9.66 -0.34
N SER A 7 -7.37 9.41 0.25
CA SER A 7 -8.18 8.23 -0.03
C SER A 7 -9.64 8.60 -0.16
N MET A 8 -10.26 8.10 -1.23
CA MET A 8 -11.71 8.12 -1.44
C MET A 8 -12.38 6.85 -0.89
N SER A 9 -11.64 6.01 -0.19
CA SER A 9 -12.10 4.78 0.45
C SER A 9 -11.78 4.77 1.94
N SER A 10 -12.67 4.17 2.73
CA SER A 10 -12.43 3.86 4.14
C SER A 10 -11.51 2.65 4.25
N LEU A 11 -10.25 2.88 4.63
CA LEU A 11 -9.29 1.80 4.88
C LEU A 11 -9.37 1.34 6.35
N PRO A 12 -9.02 0.09 6.67
CA PRO A 12 -8.86 -0.34 8.04
C PRO A 12 -7.94 0.59 8.84
N ARG A 13 -8.28 0.84 10.10
CA ARG A 13 -7.59 1.80 10.98
C ARG A 13 -6.08 1.55 11.08
N ASP A 14 -5.68 0.29 11.03
CA ASP A 14 -4.30 -0.18 11.12
C ASP A 14 -3.54 -0.10 9.78
N THR A 15 -4.19 0.30 8.68
CA THR A 15 -3.52 0.45 7.38
C THR A 15 -2.49 1.57 7.43
N ILE A 16 -1.24 1.23 7.10
CA ILE A 16 -0.16 2.19 7.00
C ILE A 16 -0.12 2.68 5.56
N VAL A 17 -0.18 4.00 5.36
CA VAL A 17 -0.10 4.64 4.04
C VAL A 17 1.00 5.67 4.06
N GLY A 18 1.95 5.56 3.13
CA GLY A 18 3.02 6.51 2.91
C GLY A 18 2.52 7.87 2.41
N ARG A 19 3.45 8.66 1.87
CA ARG A 19 3.22 10.02 1.36
C ARG A 19 2.90 10.00 -0.13
N TYR A 20 2.19 11.02 -0.63
CA TYR A 20 1.89 11.20 -2.06
C TYR A 20 1.01 10.09 -2.71
N CYS A 21 0.24 9.34 -1.93
CA CYS A 21 -0.61 8.28 -2.45
C CYS A 21 -1.96 8.80 -2.94
N SER A 22 -2.45 8.18 -4.02
CA SER A 22 -3.77 8.44 -4.60
C SER A 22 -4.60 7.16 -4.56
N ILE A 23 -5.60 7.11 -3.66
CA ILE A 23 -6.44 5.92 -3.45
C ILE A 23 -7.87 6.23 -3.87
N SER A 24 -8.35 5.50 -4.88
CA SER A 24 -9.68 5.71 -5.49
C SER A 24 -10.81 5.09 -4.64
N PHE A 25 -12.04 5.11 -5.19
CA PHE A 25 -13.26 4.61 -4.55
C PHE A 25 -13.29 3.08 -4.47
N ASN A 26 -14.03 2.55 -3.48
CA ASN A 26 -14.28 1.12 -3.28
C ASN A 26 -13.01 0.26 -3.19
N VAL A 27 -11.93 0.81 -2.66
CA VAL A 27 -10.73 0.03 -2.30
C VAL A 27 -11.01 -0.65 -0.96
N THR A 28 -10.98 -1.97 -0.95
CA THR A 28 -11.36 -2.79 0.21
C THR A 28 -10.27 -3.80 0.58
N VAL A 29 -10.40 -4.35 1.78
CA VAL A 29 -9.52 -5.39 2.30
C VAL A 29 -10.33 -6.68 2.44
N MET A 30 -9.72 -7.81 2.06
CA MET A 30 -10.32 -9.13 2.24
C MET A 30 -10.67 -9.37 3.71
N GLY A 31 -11.75 -10.10 3.93
CA GLY A 31 -12.15 -10.54 5.27
C GLY A 31 -11.20 -11.58 5.86
N ASP A 32 -11.57 -12.07 7.03
CA ASP A 32 -10.81 -13.08 7.75
C ASP A 32 -10.66 -14.38 6.96
N ASN A 33 -9.56 -15.09 7.20
CA ASN A 33 -9.38 -16.43 6.65
C ASN A 33 -10.29 -17.41 7.40
N HIS A 34 -10.60 -18.54 6.75
CA HIS A 34 -11.31 -19.66 7.36
C HIS A 34 -10.40 -20.89 7.30
N PRO A 35 -10.36 -21.77 8.32
CA PRO A 35 -9.62 -23.02 8.25
C PRO A 35 -10.17 -23.89 7.11
N ILE A 36 -9.29 -24.32 6.20
CA ILE A 36 -9.66 -25.12 5.01
C ILE A 36 -9.32 -26.59 5.17
N ASP A 37 -8.68 -26.96 6.28
CA ASP A 37 -8.25 -28.29 6.65
C ASP A 37 -9.17 -28.95 7.69
N ARG A 38 -10.19 -28.24 8.16
CA ARG A 38 -11.26 -28.75 9.03
C ARG A 38 -12.39 -29.37 8.21
N PHE A 39 -13.26 -30.15 8.85
CA PHE A 39 -14.41 -30.77 8.19
C PHE A 39 -15.46 -29.77 7.69
N THR A 40 -15.36 -28.49 8.08
CA THR A 40 -16.21 -27.39 7.61
C THR A 40 -15.45 -26.07 7.67
N THR A 41 -15.73 -25.15 6.74
CA THR A 41 -15.25 -23.76 6.76
C THR A 41 -16.15 -22.85 7.62
N SER A 42 -17.22 -23.40 8.19
CA SER A 42 -18.12 -22.69 9.10
C SER A 42 -17.37 -22.23 10.36
N THR A 43 -17.77 -21.07 10.88
CA THR A 43 -17.26 -20.50 12.14
C THR A 43 -17.47 -21.42 13.33
N ILE A 44 -18.41 -22.37 13.24
CA ILE A 44 -18.79 -23.31 14.31
C ILE A 44 -17.62 -24.04 14.99
N THR A 45 -16.48 -24.20 14.31
CA THR A 45 -15.29 -24.88 14.87
C THR A 45 -14.34 -23.96 15.65
N TYR A 46 -14.52 -22.64 15.58
CA TYR A 46 -13.67 -21.62 16.22
C TYR A 46 -14.44 -20.41 16.77
N SER A 47 -15.77 -20.35 16.62
CA SER A 47 -16.66 -19.36 17.21
C SER A 47 -18.12 -19.84 17.18
N ASN A 48 -18.88 -19.55 18.25
CA ASN A 48 -20.32 -19.84 18.34
C ASN A 48 -21.21 -18.60 18.30
N GLU A 49 -20.62 -17.41 18.21
CA GLU A 49 -21.33 -16.14 18.36
C GLU A 49 -22.42 -15.94 17.30
N GLN A 50 -22.19 -16.45 16.08
CA GLN A 50 -23.15 -16.31 14.97
C GLN A 50 -24.39 -17.21 15.10
N PHE A 51 -24.33 -18.29 15.87
CA PHE A 51 -25.36 -19.33 15.87
C PHE A 51 -26.24 -19.32 17.12
N ASN A 52 -25.98 -18.44 18.11
CA ASN A 52 -26.74 -18.32 19.37
C ASN A 52 -27.03 -19.68 20.03
N LEU A 53 -26.08 -20.60 19.96
CA LEU A 53 -26.26 -21.93 20.51
C LEU A 53 -26.12 -21.87 22.04
N PRO A 54 -27.06 -22.45 22.81
CA PRO A 54 -27.03 -22.42 24.28
C PRO A 54 -25.82 -23.19 24.85
N SER A 55 -25.23 -24.10 24.07
CA SER A 55 -23.94 -24.74 24.32
C SER A 55 -23.28 -25.11 22.98
N PRO A 56 -21.93 -25.13 22.91
CA PRO A 56 -21.21 -25.61 21.72
C PRO A 56 -21.55 -27.08 21.47
N PRO A 57 -22.06 -27.47 20.29
CA PRO A 57 -22.27 -28.87 19.95
C PRO A 57 -20.93 -29.59 19.65
N ILE A 58 -19.85 -28.82 19.50
CA ILE A 58 -18.50 -29.29 19.19
C ILE A 58 -17.46 -28.41 19.94
N ASP A 59 -16.26 -28.95 20.11
CA ASP A 59 -15.15 -28.21 20.69
C ASP A 59 -14.76 -27.01 19.81
N ILE A 60 -14.45 -25.89 20.47
CA ILE A 60 -14.00 -24.66 19.84
C ILE A 60 -12.49 -24.60 19.92
N VAL A 61 -11.86 -24.58 18.75
CA VAL A 61 -10.41 -24.54 18.61
C VAL A 61 -10.04 -23.33 17.78
N ASP A 62 -9.24 -22.44 18.36
CA ASP A 62 -8.71 -21.26 17.66
C ASP A 62 -7.80 -21.66 16.48
N PHE A 63 -7.53 -20.69 15.62
CA PHE A 63 -6.55 -20.83 14.54
C PHE A 63 -5.87 -19.49 14.26
N GLU A 64 -4.76 -19.57 13.53
CA GLU A 64 -4.00 -18.39 13.16
C GLU A 64 -4.72 -17.56 12.09
N GLN A 65 -4.89 -16.28 12.37
CA GLN A 65 -5.43 -15.28 11.45
C GLN A 65 -4.31 -14.34 11.00
N ASP A 66 -4.31 -14.00 9.71
CA ASP A 66 -3.45 -12.95 9.16
C ASP A 66 -3.96 -11.58 9.66
N LYS A 67 -3.55 -11.16 10.87
CA LYS A 67 -3.96 -9.88 11.47
C LYS A 67 -3.03 -8.72 11.11
N GLN A 68 -2.01 -8.95 10.29
CA GLN A 68 -1.02 -7.93 9.95
C GLN A 68 -1.64 -6.76 9.17
N PRO A 69 -1.22 -5.52 9.42
CA PRO A 69 -1.72 -4.37 8.69
C PRO A 69 -1.29 -4.44 7.22
N ILE A 70 -2.07 -3.80 6.35
CA ILE A 70 -1.60 -3.51 4.99
C ILE A 70 -0.63 -2.33 5.07
N VAL A 71 0.50 -2.45 4.37
CA VAL A 71 1.50 -1.37 4.26
C VAL A 71 1.53 -0.88 2.82
N ILE A 72 1.04 0.33 2.59
CA ILE A 72 1.13 1.05 1.32
C ILE A 72 2.31 2.02 1.43
N GLY A 73 3.29 1.89 0.54
CA GLY A 73 4.46 2.76 0.45
C GLY A 73 4.11 4.19 0.04
N HIS A 74 5.11 4.90 -0.49
CA HIS A 74 4.99 6.28 -0.96
C HIS A 74 4.66 6.33 -2.46
N ASP A 75 4.03 7.40 -2.95
CA ASP A 75 3.71 7.59 -4.38
C ASP A 75 2.92 6.43 -5.00
N VAL A 76 2.06 5.78 -4.22
CA VAL A 76 1.25 4.65 -4.71
C VAL A 76 -0.07 5.15 -5.29
N TRP A 77 -0.40 4.67 -6.49
CA TRP A 77 -1.71 4.89 -7.10
C TRP A 77 -2.54 3.60 -7.07
N ILE A 78 -3.69 3.64 -6.40
CA ILE A 78 -4.64 2.52 -6.34
C ILE A 78 -5.93 2.89 -7.07
N GLY A 79 -6.23 2.15 -8.14
CA GLY A 79 -7.44 2.28 -8.93
C GLY A 79 -8.71 1.87 -8.16
N ALA A 80 -9.87 2.15 -8.74
CA ALA A 80 -11.16 1.88 -8.11
C ALA A 80 -11.45 0.37 -8.02
N ASN A 81 -12.25 -0.04 -7.03
CA ASN A 81 -12.69 -1.42 -6.82
C ASN A 81 -11.54 -2.43 -6.64
N VAL A 82 -10.39 -2.00 -6.12
CA VAL A 82 -9.28 -2.89 -5.79
C VAL A 82 -9.57 -3.60 -4.46
N VAL A 83 -9.34 -4.91 -4.43
CA VAL A 83 -9.41 -5.72 -3.20
C VAL A 83 -8.01 -6.17 -2.82
N MET A 84 -7.60 -5.97 -1.58
CA MET A 84 -6.27 -6.33 -1.08
C MET A 84 -6.36 -7.41 0.00
N LYS A 85 -5.50 -8.42 -0.06
CA LYS A 85 -5.31 -9.36 1.06
C LYS A 85 -4.70 -8.60 2.25
N ARG A 86 -5.18 -8.89 3.46
CA ARG A 86 -4.58 -8.39 4.70
C ARG A 86 -3.10 -8.82 4.81
N GLY A 87 -2.28 -7.98 5.44
CA GLY A 87 -0.86 -8.24 5.68
C GLY A 87 0.10 -8.02 4.50
N ILE A 88 -0.39 -7.64 3.32
CA ILE A 88 0.49 -7.40 2.17
C ILE A 88 1.17 -6.02 2.23
N LYS A 89 2.28 -5.92 1.51
CA LYS A 89 3.02 -4.68 1.29
C LYS A 89 2.93 -4.23 -0.17
N ILE A 90 2.63 -2.96 -0.39
CA ILE A 90 2.66 -2.32 -1.72
C ILE A 90 3.84 -1.36 -1.77
N GLY A 91 4.83 -1.68 -2.60
CA GLY A 91 6.07 -0.91 -2.73
C GLY A 91 5.85 0.50 -3.27
N ASN A 92 6.82 1.37 -3.03
CA ASN A 92 6.78 2.78 -3.43
C ASN A 92 6.59 2.93 -4.93
N GLY A 93 5.86 3.96 -5.36
CA GLY A 93 5.66 4.26 -6.77
C GLY A 93 4.77 3.23 -7.50
N SER A 94 4.21 2.23 -6.83
CA SER A 94 3.42 1.19 -7.50
C SER A 94 2.07 1.72 -8.01
N ILE A 95 1.57 1.10 -9.08
CA ILE A 95 0.26 1.38 -9.64
C ILE A 95 -0.56 0.08 -9.61
N ILE A 96 -1.72 0.14 -8.95
CA ILE A 96 -2.68 -0.97 -8.93
C ILE A 96 -3.84 -0.61 -9.85
N ALA A 97 -4.02 -1.37 -10.92
CA ALA A 97 -5.11 -1.17 -11.87
C ALA A 97 -6.47 -1.42 -11.21
N SER A 98 -7.50 -0.68 -11.64
CA SER A 98 -8.87 -0.85 -11.14
C SER A 98 -9.39 -2.28 -11.30
N ASN A 99 -10.29 -2.69 -10.41
CA ASN A 99 -10.89 -4.04 -10.35
C ASN A 99 -9.89 -5.19 -10.16
N SER A 100 -8.72 -4.92 -9.55
CA SER A 100 -7.70 -5.94 -9.30
C SER A 100 -7.85 -6.55 -7.90
N VAL A 101 -7.46 -7.82 -7.78
CA VAL A 101 -7.43 -8.55 -6.49
C VAL A 101 -5.99 -8.88 -6.13
N ILE A 102 -5.42 -8.14 -5.18
CA ILE A 102 -4.00 -8.21 -4.84
C ILE A 102 -3.81 -9.14 -3.64
N THR A 103 -3.19 -10.29 -3.89
CA THR A 103 -3.04 -11.36 -2.88
C THR A 103 -1.59 -11.55 -2.40
N LYS A 104 -0.65 -10.77 -2.92
CA LYS A 104 0.80 -10.86 -2.65
C LYS A 104 1.41 -9.47 -2.61
N ASP A 105 2.57 -9.36 -1.99
CA ASP A 105 3.36 -8.12 -1.98
C ASP A 105 3.65 -7.63 -3.40
N VAL A 106 3.61 -6.30 -3.56
CA VAL A 106 3.82 -5.62 -4.84
C VAL A 106 5.19 -4.93 -4.81
N PRO A 107 6.09 -5.21 -5.78
CA PRO A 107 7.39 -4.55 -5.85
C PRO A 107 7.29 -3.05 -6.12
N CYS A 108 8.27 -2.26 -5.65
CA CYS A 108 8.33 -0.82 -5.96
C CYS A 108 8.28 -0.56 -7.47
N TYR A 109 7.54 0.47 -7.84
CA TYR A 109 7.32 0.94 -9.21
C TYR A 109 6.70 -0.10 -10.14
N ALA A 110 6.10 -1.17 -9.61
CA ALA A 110 5.37 -2.14 -10.41
C ALA A 110 3.98 -1.61 -10.78
N ILE A 111 3.54 -1.95 -11.99
CA ILE A 111 2.14 -1.82 -12.42
C ILE A 111 1.54 -3.22 -12.31
N VAL A 112 0.52 -3.37 -11.47
CA VAL A 112 -0.14 -4.64 -11.19
C VAL A 112 -1.61 -4.57 -11.60
N GLY A 113 -2.12 -5.64 -12.19
CA GLY A 113 -3.54 -5.73 -12.51
C GLY A 113 -4.07 -7.17 -12.59
N GLY A 114 -5.39 -7.31 -12.48
CA GLY A 114 -6.11 -8.57 -12.71
C GLY A 114 -6.57 -9.31 -11.45
N VAL A 115 -7.14 -10.50 -11.65
CA VAL A 115 -7.66 -11.40 -10.61
C VAL A 115 -7.17 -12.83 -10.86
N PRO A 116 -6.20 -13.36 -10.08
CA PRO A 116 -5.39 -12.62 -9.12
C PRO A 116 -4.48 -11.59 -9.81
N GLY A 117 -4.14 -10.52 -9.09
CA GLY A 117 -3.29 -9.45 -9.57
C GLY A 117 -1.88 -9.94 -9.89
N LYS A 118 -1.38 -9.57 -11.06
CA LYS A 118 -0.02 -9.90 -11.52
C LYS A 118 0.71 -8.64 -11.95
N VAL A 119 2.03 -8.62 -11.78
CA VAL A 119 2.87 -7.57 -12.34
C VAL A 119 2.75 -7.60 -13.86
N ILE A 120 2.27 -6.50 -14.43
CA ILE A 120 2.16 -6.27 -15.87
C ILE A 120 3.52 -5.81 -16.40
N ARG A 121 4.09 -4.79 -15.76
CA ARG A 121 5.42 -4.22 -16.06
C ARG A 121 5.89 -3.31 -14.94
N LYS A 122 7.14 -2.86 -14.99
CA LYS A 122 7.63 -1.75 -14.17
C LYS A 122 7.33 -0.40 -14.83
N ARG A 123 7.20 0.67 -14.04
CA ARG A 123 7.09 2.06 -14.54
C ARG A 123 8.37 2.50 -15.25
N PHE A 124 9.53 2.15 -14.68
CA PHE A 124 10.85 2.58 -15.10
C PHE A 124 11.84 1.40 -15.16
N GLY A 125 13.05 1.65 -15.68
CA GLY A 125 14.13 0.66 -15.64
C GLY A 125 14.75 0.50 -14.25
N ASP A 126 15.37 -0.65 -13.99
CA ASP A 126 15.88 -1.02 -12.66
C ASP A 126 16.88 -0.03 -12.08
N SER A 127 17.75 0.53 -12.92
CA SER A 127 18.69 1.60 -12.50
C SER A 127 17.97 2.85 -12.00
N GLN A 128 16.89 3.27 -12.69
CA GLN A 128 16.14 4.46 -12.31
C GLN A 128 15.35 4.21 -11.02
N ILE A 129 14.78 3.01 -10.86
CA ILE A 129 14.10 2.59 -9.63
C ILE A 129 15.05 2.62 -8.45
N ALA A 130 16.24 2.03 -8.59
CA ALA A 130 17.24 2.03 -7.52
C ALA A 130 17.67 3.46 -7.14
N GLN A 131 17.81 4.36 -8.11
CA GLN A 131 18.11 5.77 -7.84
C GLN A 131 16.96 6.45 -7.09
N LEU A 132 15.71 6.26 -7.52
CA LEU A 132 14.55 6.87 -6.85
C LEU A 132 14.39 6.39 -5.41
N GLU A 133 14.54 5.07 -5.17
CA GLU A 133 14.52 4.49 -3.83
C GLU A 133 15.66 5.03 -2.95
N SER A 134 16.85 5.23 -3.51
CA SER A 134 17.97 5.84 -2.78
C SER A 134 17.77 7.34 -2.51
N LEU A 135 17.03 8.04 -3.37
CA LEU A 135 16.78 9.46 -3.20
C LEU A 135 15.78 9.74 -2.06
N CYS A 136 14.85 8.81 -1.79
CA CYS A 136 13.73 8.99 -0.87
C CYS A 136 13.08 10.38 -1.04
N TRP A 137 12.78 10.76 -2.28
CA TRP A 137 12.38 12.14 -2.61
C TRP A 137 11.11 12.58 -1.87
N TRP A 138 10.24 11.63 -1.51
CA TRP A 138 9.03 11.84 -0.71
C TRP A 138 9.31 12.34 0.72
N ASP A 139 10.55 12.23 1.20
CA ASP A 139 11.00 12.76 2.49
C ASP A 139 11.57 14.17 2.38
N LEU A 140 11.65 14.75 1.19
CA LEU A 140 12.19 16.09 0.96
C LEU A 140 11.08 17.15 0.93
N ASN A 141 11.45 18.39 1.22
CA ASN A 141 10.53 19.51 1.17
C ASN A 141 10.03 19.76 -0.27
N LEU A 142 8.72 19.69 -0.47
CA LEU A 142 8.10 19.86 -1.79
C LEU A 142 8.38 21.25 -2.40
N GLY A 143 8.48 22.28 -1.57
CA GLY A 143 8.80 23.64 -2.02
C GLY A 143 10.22 23.75 -2.58
N ASP A 144 11.18 23.05 -1.97
CA ASP A 144 12.55 23.01 -2.48
C ASP A 144 12.64 22.18 -3.78
N ILE A 145 11.95 21.02 -3.84
CA ILE A 145 11.79 20.26 -5.09
C ILE A 145 11.23 21.14 -6.21
N GLY A 146 10.16 21.90 -5.93
CA GLY A 146 9.49 22.75 -6.91
C GLY A 146 10.34 23.90 -7.46
N LYS A 147 11.45 24.26 -6.80
CA LYS A 147 12.44 25.23 -7.33
C LYS A 147 13.32 24.61 -8.41
N LEU A 148 13.59 23.30 -8.32
CA LEU A 148 14.51 22.58 -9.21
C LEU A 148 13.81 21.99 -10.43
N VAL A 149 12.57 21.51 -10.27
CA VAL A 149 11.84 20.79 -11.31
C VAL A 149 10.50 21.45 -11.64
N LYS A 150 10.04 21.24 -12.88
CA LYS A 150 8.68 21.59 -13.31
C LYS A 150 7.73 20.40 -13.11
N SER A 151 6.43 20.66 -13.08
CA SER A 151 5.41 19.61 -12.84
C SER A 151 5.40 18.49 -13.90
N ASN A 152 5.89 18.77 -15.11
CA ASN A 152 5.99 17.82 -16.22
C ASN A 152 7.44 17.37 -16.49
N CYS A 153 8.33 17.48 -15.50
CA CYS A 153 9.73 17.05 -15.61
C CYS A 153 9.82 15.56 -15.96
N ASP A 154 10.66 15.20 -16.94
CA ASP A 154 10.95 13.79 -17.23
C ASP A 154 11.63 13.14 -16.01
N ILE A 155 11.45 11.83 -15.86
CA ILE A 155 11.97 11.10 -14.71
C ILE A 155 13.50 11.10 -14.65
N LYS A 156 14.20 11.11 -15.79
CA LYS A 156 15.68 11.18 -15.83
C LYS A 156 16.15 12.52 -15.31
N ASP A 157 15.58 13.60 -15.85
CA ASP A 157 15.88 14.97 -15.44
C ASP A 157 15.53 15.19 -13.97
N PHE A 158 14.44 14.59 -13.49
CA PHE A 158 14.04 14.64 -12.09
C PHE A 158 15.10 13.99 -11.20
N ILE A 159 15.50 12.75 -11.50
CA ILE A 159 16.53 12.03 -10.72
C ILE A 159 17.83 12.84 -10.67
N GLU A 160 18.29 13.36 -11.81
CA GLU A 160 19.53 14.12 -11.89
C GLU A 160 19.47 15.40 -11.05
N LYS A 161 18.42 16.21 -11.21
CA LYS A 161 18.27 17.48 -10.49
C LYS A 161 18.09 17.29 -8.99
N ILE A 162 17.33 16.27 -8.57
CA ILE A 162 17.15 15.97 -7.15
C ILE A 162 18.46 15.45 -6.54
N LYS A 163 19.22 14.63 -7.26
CA LYS A 163 20.54 14.18 -6.81
C LYS A 163 21.48 15.38 -6.59
N ILE A 164 21.62 16.26 -7.60
CA ILE A 164 22.47 17.46 -7.51
C ILE A 164 22.00 18.38 -6.37
N GLY A 165 20.69 18.62 -6.25
CA GLY A 165 20.14 19.45 -5.17
C GLY A 165 20.38 18.89 -3.76
N LYS A 166 20.42 17.55 -3.60
CA LYS A 166 20.84 16.91 -2.33
C LYS A 166 22.33 17.13 -2.05
N GLU A 167 23.18 16.95 -3.06
CA GLU A 167 24.63 17.15 -2.94
C GLU A 167 25.00 18.60 -2.61
N GLN A 168 24.22 19.56 -3.12
CA GLN A 168 24.39 20.99 -2.88
C GLN A 168 23.72 21.49 -1.58
N GLY A 169 23.01 20.62 -0.85
CA GLY A 169 22.32 20.99 0.39
C GLY A 169 21.09 21.87 0.20
N GLU A 170 20.53 21.92 -1.02
CA GLU A 170 19.36 22.74 -1.38
C GLU A 170 18.04 22.09 -0.97
N LEU A 171 18.04 20.77 -0.73
CA LEU A 171 16.85 19.97 -0.45
C LEU A 171 16.78 19.61 1.02
N LYS A 172 15.94 20.32 1.78
CA LYS A 172 15.74 20.06 3.21
C LYS A 172 14.80 18.86 3.41
N PRO A 173 14.96 18.08 4.50
CA PRO A 173 13.95 17.10 4.89
C PRO A 173 12.60 17.77 5.15
N PHE A 174 11.51 17.15 4.70
CA PHE A 174 10.17 17.54 5.07
C PHE A 174 9.89 17.04 6.50
N PRO A 175 9.46 17.93 7.41
CA PRO A 175 9.31 17.60 8.82
C PRO A 175 8.37 16.41 8.99
N LEU A 176 8.75 15.49 9.89
CA LEU A 176 7.88 14.44 10.40
C LEU A 176 6.86 15.10 11.34
N ASN A 177 5.99 15.96 10.82
CA ASN A 177 4.84 16.40 11.60
C ASN A 177 3.89 15.20 11.67
N PHE A 178 4.04 14.42 12.74
CA PHE A 178 2.93 13.62 13.26
C PHE A 178 1.81 14.62 13.51
N ILE A 179 0.79 14.59 12.66
CA ILE A 179 -0.52 15.05 13.10
C ILE A 179 -0.94 13.99 14.11
N GLU A 180 -0.69 14.26 15.39
CA GLU A 180 -1.43 13.61 16.47
C GLU A 180 -2.91 13.88 16.18
N PHE A 181 -3.63 12.82 15.82
CA PHE A 181 -5.09 12.80 15.82
C PHE A 181 -5.57 12.25 17.15
#